data_AF-A0A7V4WTS6-F1
#
_entry.id   AF-A0A7V4WTS6-F1
#
_cell.length_a   1.000
_cell.length_b   1.000
_cell.length_c   1.000
_cell.angle_alpha   90.00
_cell.angle_beta   90.00
_cell.angle_gamma   90.00
#
_symmetry.space_group_name_H-M   'P 1'
#
loop_
_entity.id
_entity.type
_entity.pdbx_description
1 polymer ?
#
loop_
_entity_poly.entity_id
_entity_poly.type
_entity_poly.pdbx_seq_one_letter_code
_entity_poly.pdbx_strand_id
1 'polypeptide(L)'
;MNIYPFVFLHAIVLIAVGVKSNTNEMRGKQQYVSTNEQTSADSLSFLPEGTVIFKKTAKKVYCFLPKDTIVQGVLCRGGDHDWMTEFYYNGKLAQAWLGRDEKIQGIPCMKASFWTEVFGSSARVLFYENGRLKQCKLAEDLTIQKQKFEKGDVIYFDPNGKLIKKR
;
A
#
# COMPACT_ATOMS: atom_id res chain seq x y z
N MET A 1 -2.47 27.14 48.05
CA MET A 1 -1.17 27.65 48.52
C MET A 1 -0.68 26.70 49.60
N ASN A 2 0.23 25.80 49.27
CA ASN A 2 0.97 25.02 50.25
C ASN A 2 2.41 24.93 49.74
N ILE A 3 3.31 25.51 50.53
CA ILE A 3 4.72 25.74 50.24
C ILE A 3 5.47 24.81 51.18
N TYR A 4 6.52 24.14 50.68
CA TYR A 4 7.87 24.04 51.26
C TYR A 4 8.60 22.74 50.81
N PRO A 5 9.94 22.78 50.78
CA PRO A 5 10.79 22.14 49.75
C PRO A 5 11.86 21.23 50.37
N PHE A 6 12.47 20.31 49.64
CA PHE A 6 13.75 19.70 50.06
C PHE A 6 14.45 19.12 48.82
N VAL A 7 15.38 19.86 48.20
CA VAL A 7 16.87 19.82 48.32
C VAL A 7 17.52 18.45 48.05
N PHE A 8 18.62 18.51 47.27
CA PHE A 8 19.76 17.58 47.13
C PHE A 8 19.85 16.64 45.90
N LEU A 9 20.28 17.25 44.79
CA LEU A 9 21.53 17.05 44.05
C LEU A 9 22.48 15.84 44.36
N HIS A 10 22.90 15.18 43.26
CA HIS A 10 24.11 14.36 42.94
C HIS A 10 24.28 12.90 43.42
N ALA A 11 24.30 11.96 42.44
CA ALA A 11 25.40 11.03 42.08
C ALA A 11 24.86 9.99 41.06
N ILE A 12 25.27 9.95 39.79
CA ILE A 12 26.46 9.28 39.21
C ILE A 12 26.51 7.74 39.45
N VAL A 13 26.20 7.02 38.37
CA VAL A 13 26.94 5.84 37.81
C VAL A 13 26.76 4.47 38.50
N LEU A 14 26.12 3.51 37.80
CA LEU A 14 26.77 2.32 37.20
C LEU A 14 25.74 1.36 36.57
N ILE A 15 26.21 0.74 35.49
CA ILE A 15 25.61 -0.30 34.67
C ILE A 15 25.52 -1.61 35.48
N ALA A 16 24.38 -2.30 35.43
CA ALA A 16 24.36 -3.75 35.59
C ALA A 16 23.15 -4.36 34.87
N VAL A 17 23.49 -5.26 33.95
CA VAL A 17 22.60 -6.11 33.15
C VAL A 17 22.02 -7.20 34.04
N GLY A 18 20.74 -7.52 33.86
CA GLY A 18 20.21 -8.84 34.17
C GLY A 18 19.00 -8.86 35.09
N VAL A 19 17.82 -9.02 34.49
CA VAL A 19 16.70 -9.74 35.14
C VAL A 19 16.13 -10.72 34.12
N LYS A 20 16.28 -12.00 34.44
CA LYS A 20 15.54 -13.11 33.86
C LYS A 20 14.36 -13.36 34.79
N SER A 21 13.13 -13.27 34.32
CA SER A 21 12.01 -13.97 34.96
C SER A 21 11.03 -14.46 33.91
N ASN A 22 10.75 -15.74 34.07
CA ASN A 22 10.01 -16.65 33.23
C ASN A 22 8.52 -16.55 33.58
N THR A 23 7.62 -16.55 32.60
CA THR A 23 6.25 -17.06 32.79
C THR A 23 5.57 -17.30 31.44
N ASN A 24 5.09 -18.54 31.32
CA ASN A 24 4.15 -19.13 30.36
C ASN A 24 3.25 -18.15 29.59
N GLU A 25 2.95 -18.44 28.32
CA GLU A 25 1.67 -19.05 27.93
C GLU A 25 1.54 -19.07 26.39
N MET A 26 1.46 -20.28 25.84
CA MET A 26 1.25 -20.53 24.41
C MET A 26 -0.20 -20.20 24.02
N ARG A 27 -0.42 -19.09 23.33
CA ARG A 27 -1.60 -18.90 22.47
C ARG A 27 -1.20 -18.05 21.26
N GLY A 28 -1.41 -18.63 20.07
CA GLY A 28 -0.83 -18.21 18.80
C GLY A 28 -0.89 -16.70 18.53
N LYS A 29 0.29 -16.10 18.36
CA LYS A 29 0.46 -14.72 17.90
C LYS A 29 1.15 -14.74 16.55
N GLN A 30 0.62 -13.91 15.65
CA GLN A 30 1.21 -13.51 14.37
C GLN A 30 2.74 -13.42 14.49
N GLN A 31 3.45 -14.10 13.59
CA GLN A 31 4.88 -13.92 13.42
C GLN A 31 5.14 -12.49 12.92
N TYR A 32 5.36 -11.59 13.86
CA TYR A 32 6.01 -10.31 13.61
C TYR A 32 7.49 -10.62 13.39
N VAL A 33 7.86 -10.84 12.13
CA VAL A 33 9.27 -10.95 11.75
C VAL A 33 9.86 -9.55 11.82
N SER A 34 10.49 -9.24 12.94
CA SER A 34 11.37 -8.09 13.11
C SER A 34 12.70 -8.41 12.43
N THR A 35 12.82 -8.08 11.15
CA THR A 35 14.13 -7.96 10.50
C THR A 35 14.61 -6.51 10.66
N ASN A 36 15.73 -6.38 11.35
CA ASN A 36 16.48 -5.13 11.50
C ASN A 36 16.85 -4.57 10.13
N GLU A 37 16.25 -3.45 9.73
CA GLU A 37 16.82 -2.56 8.71
C GLU A 37 16.68 -1.11 9.16
N GLN A 38 17.78 -0.66 9.75
CA GLN A 38 17.97 0.65 10.35
C GLN A 38 18.36 1.65 9.24
N THR A 39 17.45 1.93 8.29
CA THR A 39 17.61 3.01 7.28
C THR A 39 16.31 3.23 6.49
N SER A 40 15.38 4.08 6.94
CA SER A 40 14.25 4.53 6.06
C SER A 40 13.36 5.66 6.61
N ALA A 41 13.82 6.48 7.55
CA ALA A 41 12.98 7.60 8.01
C ALA A 41 12.75 8.67 6.91
N ASP A 42 13.69 8.81 5.96
CA ASP A 42 13.60 9.77 4.85
C ASP A 42 12.99 9.22 3.56
N SER A 43 12.82 7.89 3.44
CA SER A 43 12.49 7.24 2.16
C SER A 43 10.98 7.12 1.87
N LEU A 44 10.11 7.63 2.75
CA LEU A 44 8.64 7.53 2.61
C LEU A 44 7.94 8.90 2.56
N SER A 45 8.68 9.97 2.34
CA SER A 45 8.16 11.34 2.16
C SER A 45 7.18 11.47 0.98
N PHE A 46 7.13 10.48 0.09
CA PHE A 46 6.19 10.41 -1.02
C PHE A 46 4.77 9.97 -0.60
N LEU A 47 4.59 9.43 0.61
CA LEU A 47 3.27 8.98 1.06
C LEU A 47 2.40 10.19 1.43
N PRO A 48 1.11 10.19 1.04
CA PRO A 48 0.19 11.24 1.44
C PRO A 48 0.08 11.36 2.97
N GLU A 49 -0.17 12.57 3.45
CA GLU A 49 -0.38 12.82 4.88
C GLU A 49 -1.55 11.99 5.43
N GLY A 50 -1.38 11.45 6.65
CA GLY A 50 -2.37 10.60 7.30
C GLY A 50 -2.41 9.16 6.78
N THR A 51 -1.52 8.78 5.86
CA THR A 51 -1.40 7.38 5.40
C THR A 51 -0.98 6.46 6.53
N VAL A 52 -1.74 5.39 6.77
CA VAL A 52 -1.42 4.37 7.77
C VAL A 52 -0.67 3.23 7.11
N ILE A 53 0.56 2.97 7.55
CA ILE A 53 1.38 1.88 7.03
C ILE A 53 0.94 0.56 7.70
N PHE A 54 0.49 -0.40 6.91
CA PHE A 54 0.08 -1.73 7.39
C PHE A 54 1.26 -2.70 7.42
N LYS A 55 2.06 -2.73 6.34
CA LYS A 55 3.18 -3.66 6.19
C LYS A 55 4.25 -3.09 5.29
N LYS A 56 5.51 -3.38 5.61
CA LYS A 56 6.66 -3.14 4.73
C LYS A 56 7.26 -4.47 4.27
N THR A 57 7.78 -4.48 3.06
CA THR A 57 8.55 -5.59 2.47
C THR A 57 9.86 -5.02 1.92
N ALA A 58 10.74 -5.86 1.37
CA ALA A 58 11.99 -5.39 0.76
C ALA A 58 11.77 -4.48 -0.48
N LYS A 59 10.61 -4.57 -1.16
CA LYS A 59 10.35 -3.80 -2.39
C LYS A 59 9.18 -2.83 -2.30
N LYS A 60 8.24 -3.09 -1.40
CA LYS A 60 6.95 -2.41 -1.35
C LYS A 60 6.53 -2.02 0.05
N VAL A 61 5.73 -0.98 0.12
CA VAL A 61 4.99 -0.53 1.29
C VAL A 61 3.50 -0.72 1.03
N TYR A 62 2.83 -1.37 1.97
CA TYR A 62 1.40 -1.60 1.99
C TYR A 62 0.81 -0.63 3.01
N CYS A 63 -0.14 0.18 2.57
CA CYS A 63 -0.70 1.25 3.39
C CYS A 63 -2.17 1.47 3.11
N PHE A 64 -2.81 2.24 3.98
CA PHE A 64 -4.20 2.63 3.90
C PHE A 64 -4.25 4.15 3.77
N LEU A 65 -4.94 4.62 2.73
CA LEU A 65 -5.12 6.05 2.50
C LEU A 65 -6.33 6.52 3.31
N PRO A 66 -6.23 7.63 4.07
CA PRO A 66 -7.32 8.09 4.93
C PRO A 66 -8.56 8.50 4.12
N LYS A 67 -8.36 8.95 2.88
CA LYS A 67 -9.40 9.36 1.94
C LYS A 67 -8.96 9.11 0.51
N ASP A 68 -9.92 9.18 -0.41
CA ASP A 68 -9.63 9.18 -1.85
C ASP A 68 -8.57 10.24 -2.18
N THR A 69 -7.47 9.80 -2.79
CA THR A 69 -6.28 10.62 -2.99
C THR A 69 -5.76 10.41 -4.40
N ILE A 70 -5.42 11.51 -5.08
CA ILE A 70 -4.79 11.46 -6.40
C ILE A 70 -3.30 11.16 -6.21
N VAL A 71 -2.83 10.03 -6.72
CA VAL A 71 -1.43 9.62 -6.72
C VAL A 71 -0.99 9.46 -8.16
N GLN A 72 -0.02 10.26 -8.59
CA GLN A 72 0.55 10.17 -9.95
C GLN A 72 -0.52 10.29 -11.06
N GLY A 73 -1.53 11.14 -10.82
CA GLY A 73 -2.66 11.35 -11.71
C GLY A 73 -3.80 10.35 -11.56
N VAL A 74 -3.61 9.25 -10.82
CA VAL A 74 -4.60 8.20 -10.61
C VAL A 74 -5.38 8.47 -9.33
N LEU A 75 -6.71 8.50 -9.39
CA LEU A 75 -7.56 8.62 -8.20
C LEU A 75 -7.62 7.28 -7.44
N CYS A 76 -6.74 7.13 -6.45
CA CYS A 76 -6.70 5.98 -5.55
C CYS A 76 -7.79 6.13 -4.49
N ARG A 77 -8.55 5.05 -4.29
CA ARG A 77 -9.59 4.96 -3.28
C ARG A 77 -8.96 4.86 -1.90
N GLY A 78 -9.50 5.63 -0.96
CA GLY A 78 -9.20 5.54 0.46
C GLY A 78 -10.46 5.37 1.27
N GLY A 79 -10.39 5.67 2.56
CA GLY A 79 -11.45 5.40 3.53
C GLY A 79 -10.96 4.44 4.59
N ASP A 80 -9.87 4.85 5.25
CA ASP A 80 -9.19 4.06 6.28
C ASP A 80 -8.84 2.64 5.79
N HIS A 81 -9.32 1.60 6.50
CA HIS A 81 -8.90 0.21 6.31
C HIS A 81 -9.64 -0.53 5.19
N ASP A 82 -10.49 0.15 4.43
CA ASP A 82 -11.32 -0.48 3.39
C ASP A 82 -10.52 -0.83 2.13
N TRP A 83 -9.58 0.05 1.74
CA TRP A 83 -8.85 -0.06 0.48
C TRP A 83 -7.35 0.10 0.73
N MET A 84 -6.64 -1.02 0.64
CA MET A 84 -5.18 -1.01 0.73
C MET A 84 -4.59 -0.36 -0.52
N THR A 85 -3.51 0.39 -0.43
CA THR A 85 -2.74 0.90 -1.57
C THR A 85 -1.29 0.45 -1.39
N GLU A 86 -0.64 0.03 -2.47
CA GLU A 86 0.76 -0.39 -2.44
C GLU A 86 1.62 0.61 -3.20
N PHE A 87 2.78 0.92 -2.63
CA PHE A 87 3.82 1.75 -3.25
C PHE A 87 5.13 0.98 -3.31
N TYR A 88 5.92 1.25 -4.34
CA TYR A 88 7.33 0.91 -4.38
C TYR A 88 8.15 1.94 -3.58
N TYR A 89 9.34 1.58 -3.10
CA TYR A 89 10.21 2.53 -2.37
C TYR A 89 10.72 3.70 -3.22
N ASN A 90 10.62 3.62 -4.55
CA ASN A 90 10.88 4.75 -5.44
C ASN A 90 9.69 5.75 -5.52
N GLY A 91 8.66 5.57 -4.70
CA GLY A 91 7.45 6.39 -4.67
C GLY A 91 6.45 6.13 -5.80
N LYS A 92 6.71 5.14 -6.67
CA LYS A 92 5.77 4.74 -7.73
C LYS A 92 4.65 3.89 -7.16
N LEU A 93 3.44 4.11 -7.69
CA LEU A 93 2.28 3.29 -7.35
C LEU A 93 2.53 1.85 -7.81
N ALA A 94 2.22 0.87 -6.98
CA ALA A 94 2.34 -0.56 -7.29
C ALA A 94 0.97 -1.23 -7.45
N GLN A 95 0.02 -0.85 -6.61
CA GLN A 95 -1.36 -1.32 -6.66
C GLN A 95 -2.29 -0.23 -6.14
N ALA A 96 -3.42 -0.04 -6.80
CA ALA A 96 -4.48 0.85 -6.35
C ALA A 96 -5.86 0.32 -6.72
N TRP A 97 -6.85 0.73 -5.94
CA TRP A 97 -8.26 0.60 -6.27
C TRP A 97 -8.73 1.96 -6.75
N LEU A 98 -9.38 2.02 -7.91
CA LEU A 98 -9.78 3.31 -8.47
C LEU A 98 -11.06 3.82 -7.83
N GLY A 99 -11.09 5.11 -7.46
CA GLY A 99 -12.30 5.79 -6.98
C GLY A 99 -13.34 6.01 -8.09
N ARG A 100 -12.90 6.09 -9.35
CA ARG A 100 -13.74 6.30 -10.54
C ARG A 100 -13.18 5.56 -11.75
N ASP A 101 -14.01 5.38 -12.77
CA ASP A 101 -13.56 4.88 -14.07
C ASP A 101 -12.63 5.93 -14.67
N GLU A 102 -11.42 5.54 -15.08
CA GLU A 102 -10.42 6.47 -15.57
C GLU A 102 -9.51 5.84 -16.63
N LYS A 103 -9.06 6.66 -17.59
CA LYS A 103 -8.13 6.23 -18.63
C LYS A 103 -6.69 6.35 -18.14
N ILE A 104 -6.05 5.22 -17.87
CA ILE A 104 -4.66 5.14 -17.45
C ILE A 104 -3.83 4.69 -18.66
N GLN A 105 -2.93 5.56 -19.13
CA GLN A 105 -2.10 5.30 -20.32
C GLN A 105 -2.96 4.96 -21.57
N GLY A 106 -4.13 5.61 -21.69
CA GLY A 106 -5.09 5.36 -22.77
C GLY A 106 -6.01 4.16 -22.55
N ILE A 107 -5.82 3.38 -21.47
CA ILE A 107 -6.62 2.19 -21.17
C ILE A 107 -7.75 2.55 -20.18
N PRO A 108 -9.03 2.37 -20.55
CA PRO A 108 -10.17 2.65 -19.67
C PRO A 108 -10.25 1.62 -18.54
N CYS A 109 -9.77 1.99 -17.37
CA CYS A 109 -9.75 1.15 -16.18
C CYS A 109 -11.02 1.37 -15.36
N MET A 110 -11.65 0.27 -14.94
CA MET A 110 -12.89 0.26 -14.16
C MET A 110 -12.62 0.62 -12.70
N LYS A 111 -13.54 1.37 -12.09
CA LYS A 111 -13.55 1.68 -10.67
C LYS A 111 -13.72 0.44 -9.81
N ALA A 112 -13.15 0.50 -8.62
CA ALA A 112 -13.45 -0.46 -7.58
C ALA A 112 -14.85 -0.19 -6.99
N SER A 113 -15.66 -1.24 -6.93
CA SER A 113 -16.97 -1.26 -6.31
C SER A 113 -17.25 -2.60 -5.65
N PHE A 114 -18.20 -2.63 -4.72
CA PHE A 114 -18.64 -3.88 -4.08
C PHE A 114 -18.99 -4.96 -5.12
N TRP A 115 -19.78 -4.61 -6.13
CA TRP A 115 -20.19 -5.54 -7.19
C TRP A 115 -19.00 -6.09 -8.00
N THR A 116 -18.00 -5.26 -8.30
CA THR A 116 -16.83 -5.69 -9.07
C THR A 116 -15.92 -6.64 -8.30
N GLU A 117 -15.87 -6.53 -6.97
CA GLU A 117 -15.10 -7.43 -6.11
C GLU A 117 -15.87 -8.72 -5.78
N VAL A 118 -17.21 -8.65 -5.62
CA VAL A 118 -18.03 -9.82 -5.25
C VAL A 118 -18.35 -10.72 -6.46
N PHE A 119 -18.71 -10.14 -7.60
CA PHE A 119 -19.19 -10.89 -8.77
C PHE A 119 -18.20 -10.93 -9.94
N GLY A 120 -17.03 -10.31 -9.78
CA GLY A 120 -16.07 -10.17 -10.85
C GLY A 120 -14.65 -10.58 -10.45
N SER A 121 -13.77 -10.63 -11.44
CA SER A 121 -12.34 -10.53 -11.16
C SER A 121 -12.04 -9.16 -10.54
N SER A 122 -11.20 -9.13 -9.50
CA SER A 122 -10.86 -7.95 -8.70
C SER A 122 -10.55 -6.72 -9.57
N ALA A 123 -11.12 -5.57 -9.20
CA ALA A 123 -10.97 -4.30 -9.92
C ALA A 123 -9.69 -3.55 -9.55
N ARG A 124 -8.78 -4.21 -8.82
CA ARG A 124 -7.46 -3.66 -8.53
C ARG A 124 -6.68 -3.38 -9.82
N VAL A 125 -6.02 -2.24 -9.83
CA VAL A 125 -5.10 -1.82 -10.88
C VAL A 125 -3.68 -2.04 -10.37
N LEU A 126 -2.87 -2.73 -11.18
CA LEU A 126 -1.47 -3.02 -10.86
C LEU A 126 -0.55 -2.26 -11.78
N PHE A 127 0.60 -1.86 -11.25
CA PHE A 127 1.64 -1.14 -11.97
C PHE A 127 2.99 -1.85 -11.80
N TYR A 128 3.89 -1.58 -12.74
CA TYR A 128 5.30 -1.93 -12.64
C TYR A 128 6.09 -0.82 -11.93
N GLU A 129 7.31 -1.14 -11.47
CA GLU A 129 8.21 -0.17 -10.82
C GLU A 129 8.55 1.05 -11.70
N ASN A 130 8.47 0.88 -13.02
CA ASN A 130 8.63 1.98 -13.99
C ASN A 130 7.37 2.85 -14.15
N GLY A 131 6.30 2.59 -13.40
CA GLY A 131 5.02 3.30 -13.46
C GLY A 131 4.10 2.88 -14.61
N ARG A 132 4.48 1.89 -15.43
CA ARG A 132 3.62 1.39 -16.50
C ARG A 132 2.51 0.50 -15.97
N LEU A 133 1.35 0.55 -16.63
CA LEU A 133 0.21 -0.28 -16.30
C LEU A 133 0.58 -1.76 -16.50
N LYS A 134 0.33 -2.58 -15.49
CA LYS A 134 0.56 -4.03 -15.53
C LYS A 134 -0.74 -4.79 -15.75
N GLN A 135 -1.81 -4.37 -15.05
CA GLN A 135 -3.09 -5.04 -15.10
C GLN A 135 -4.20 -4.03 -14.76
N CYS A 136 -5.33 -4.14 -15.47
CA CYS A 136 -6.57 -3.49 -15.08
C CYS A 136 -7.78 -4.30 -15.54
N LYS A 137 -8.93 -4.01 -14.95
CA LYS A 137 -10.24 -4.43 -15.45
C LYS A 137 -10.82 -3.32 -16.33
N LEU A 138 -11.41 -3.65 -17.46
CA LEU A 138 -11.87 -2.65 -18.43
C LEU A 138 -13.22 -2.03 -18.05
N ALA A 139 -13.33 -0.70 -18.12
CA ALA A 139 -14.56 0.05 -17.88
C ALA A 139 -15.51 0.06 -19.08
N GLU A 140 -14.97 -0.07 -20.29
CA GLU A 140 -15.66 -0.04 -21.58
C GLU A 140 -14.98 -1.01 -22.56
N ASP A 141 -15.65 -1.31 -23.66
CA ASP A 141 -15.08 -2.13 -24.73
C ASP A 141 -13.86 -1.43 -25.33
N LEU A 142 -12.82 -2.22 -25.62
CA LEU A 142 -11.54 -1.69 -26.06
C LEU A 142 -10.95 -2.56 -27.16
N THR A 143 -10.37 -1.92 -28.17
CA THR A 143 -9.60 -2.64 -29.21
C THR A 143 -8.12 -2.28 -29.09
N ILE A 144 -7.28 -3.26 -28.77
CA ILE A 144 -5.82 -3.11 -28.70
C ILE A 144 -5.19 -4.13 -29.64
N GLN A 145 -4.23 -3.72 -30.49
CA GLN A 145 -3.49 -4.63 -31.38
C GLN A 145 -4.41 -5.54 -32.23
N LYS A 146 -5.52 -4.99 -32.75
CA LYS A 146 -6.56 -5.71 -33.52
C LYS A 146 -7.35 -6.77 -32.73
N GLN A 147 -7.16 -6.86 -31.41
CA GLN A 147 -7.95 -7.71 -30.52
C GLN A 147 -9.02 -6.87 -29.82
N LYS A 148 -10.24 -7.39 -29.77
CA LYS A 148 -11.37 -6.76 -29.07
C LYS A 148 -11.48 -7.32 -27.65
N PHE A 149 -11.73 -6.42 -26.70
CA PHE A 149 -11.98 -6.70 -25.30
C PHE A 149 -13.30 -6.07 -24.92
N GLU A 150 -14.06 -6.79 -24.11
CA GLU A 150 -15.36 -6.34 -23.63
C GLU A 150 -15.20 -5.67 -22.26
N LYS A 151 -16.14 -4.79 -21.94
CA LYS A 151 -16.27 -4.25 -20.59
C LYS A 151 -16.25 -5.37 -19.55
N GLY A 152 -15.42 -5.21 -18.53
CA GLY A 152 -15.27 -6.17 -17.43
C GLY A 152 -14.17 -7.22 -17.65
N ASP A 153 -13.61 -7.33 -18.85
CA ASP A 153 -12.42 -8.15 -19.12
C ASP A 153 -11.24 -7.66 -18.28
N VAL A 154 -10.41 -8.60 -17.80
CA VAL A 154 -9.13 -8.28 -17.16
C VAL A 154 -8.01 -8.51 -18.15
N ILE A 155 -7.24 -7.44 -18.39
CA ILE A 155 -6.13 -7.45 -19.34
C ILE A 155 -4.80 -7.24 -18.64
N TYR A 156 -3.75 -7.83 -19.22
CA TYR A 156 -2.39 -7.82 -18.69
C TYR A 156 -1.42 -7.27 -19.72
N PHE A 157 -0.52 -6.41 -19.27
CA PHE A 157 0.54 -5.81 -20.07
C PHE A 157 1.91 -6.23 -19.54
N ASP A 158 2.91 -6.18 -20.42
CA ASP A 158 4.32 -6.34 -20.06
C ASP A 158 4.94 -5.01 -19.57
N PRO A 159 6.17 -5.03 -19.04
CA PRO A 159 6.85 -3.80 -18.63
C PRO A 159 7.08 -2.79 -19.77
N ASN A 160 6.90 -3.19 -21.03
CA ASN A 160 6.99 -2.34 -22.22
C ASN A 160 5.62 -1.86 -22.71
N GLY A 161 4.52 -2.19 -22.01
CA GLY A 161 3.15 -1.81 -22.38
C GLY A 161 2.52 -2.67 -23.48
N LYS A 162 3.11 -3.82 -23.83
CA LYS A 162 2.53 -4.77 -24.79
C LYS A 162 1.56 -5.70 -24.08
N LEU A 163 0.39 -5.94 -24.68
CA LEU A 163 -0.59 -6.89 -24.18
C LEU A 163 -0.04 -8.33 -24.17
N ILE A 164 -0.20 -9.05 -23.06
CA ILE A 164 0.29 -10.43 -22.88
C ILE A 164 -0.86 -11.46 -22.80
N LYS A 165 -1.95 -11.14 -22.07
CA LYS A 165 -2.97 -12.14 -21.73
C LYS A 165 -4.37 -11.53 -21.53
N LYS A 166 -5.38 -12.31 -21.91
CA LYS A 166 -6.80 -12.16 -21.57
C LYS A 166 -7.21 -13.27 -20.59
N ARG A 167 -8.08 -12.96 -19.62
CA ARG A 167 -8.84 -13.98 -18.88
C ARG A 167 -10.32 -13.79 -19.14
#